data_AF-A0A3M0G9D0-F1
#
_entry.id   AF-A0A3M0G9D0-F1
#
_cell.length_a   1.000
_cell.length_b   1.000
_cell.length_c   1.000
_cell.angle_alpha   90.00
_cell.angle_beta   90.00
_cell.angle_gamma   90.00
#
_symmetry.space_group_name_H-M   'P 1'
#
loop_
_entity.id
_entity.type
_entity.pdbx_description
1 polymer ?
#
loop_
_entity_poly.entity_id
_entity_poly.type
_entity_poly.pdbx_seq_one_letter_code
_entity_poly.pdbx_strand_id
1 'polypeptide(L)'
;MSRIEMTSRQKAIMLMMAAVGLTILVGVGLLLRERAPGNMGNGFLVGAGVAIVAALIMGWRATRSPSAATSFERAWTSLGDERDDAVLTKALAFLGVLALPLTGVAALAIGLGADVPMVLVFLMTAEALAGIIAFAVTLRRN
;
A
#
# COMPACT_ATOMS: atom_id res chain seq x y z
N MET A 1 27.38 -12.37 5.63
CA MET A 1 26.07 -11.89 6.11
C MET A 1 25.96 -12.19 7.59
N SER A 2 26.17 -11.21 8.46
CA SER A 2 25.90 -11.37 9.90
C SER A 2 24.37 -11.42 10.08
N ARG A 3 23.86 -12.45 10.75
CA ARG A 3 22.46 -12.44 11.21
C ARG A 3 22.36 -11.35 12.26
N ILE A 4 21.59 -10.30 11.99
CA ILE A 4 21.18 -9.38 13.05
C ILE A 4 20.28 -10.20 13.98
N GLU A 5 20.84 -10.68 15.08
CA GLU A 5 20.06 -11.38 16.10
C GLU A 5 19.14 -10.35 16.77
N MET A 6 17.87 -10.37 16.37
CA MET A 6 16.87 -9.56 17.04
C MET A 6 16.76 -9.99 18.50
N THR A 7 16.86 -9.01 19.39
CA THR A 7 16.63 -9.22 20.83
C THR A 7 15.21 -9.75 21.06
N SER A 8 14.99 -10.50 22.14
CA SER A 8 13.65 -11.01 22.50
C SER A 8 12.61 -9.89 22.63
N ARG A 9 13.04 -8.70 23.09
CA ARG A 9 12.20 -7.50 23.17
C ARG A 9 11.78 -6.99 21.79
N GLN A 10 12.69 -6.93 20.81
CA GLN A 10 12.37 -6.51 19.44
C GLN A 10 11.43 -7.51 18.76
N LYS A 11 11.63 -8.81 18.96
CA LYS A 11 10.72 -9.85 18.44
C LYS A 11 9.33 -9.71 19.04
N ALA A 12 9.23 -9.48 20.36
CA ALA A 12 7.97 -9.26 21.04
C ALA A 12 7.24 -8.01 20.53
N ILE A 13 7.95 -6.89 20.34
CA ILE A 13 7.37 -5.66 19.78
C ILE A 13 6.87 -5.90 18.35
N MET A 14 7.64 -6.58 17.51
CA MET A 14 7.23 -6.89 16.14
C MET A 14 5.98 -7.77 16.09
N LEU A 15 5.92 -8.81 16.93
CA LEU A 15 4.74 -9.67 17.06
C LEU A 15 3.53 -8.90 17.58
N MET A 16 3.72 -8.02 18.55
CA MET A 16 2.65 -7.18 19.08
C MET A 16 2.11 -6.23 17.99
N MET A 17 2.98 -5.56 17.24
CA MET A 17 2.55 -4.70 16.12
C MET A 17 1.79 -5.49 15.06
N ALA A 18 2.26 -6.69 14.70
CA ALA A 18 1.56 -7.56 13.76
C ALA A 18 0.18 -7.97 14.28
N ALA A 19 0.09 -8.35 15.56
CA ALA A 19 -1.18 -8.73 16.19
C ALA A 19 -2.17 -7.56 16.27
N VAL A 20 -1.69 -6.37 16.65
CA VAL A 20 -2.50 -5.13 16.66
C VAL A 20 -2.99 -4.81 15.24
N GLY A 21 -2.11 -4.84 14.25
CA GLY A 21 -2.46 -4.61 12.85
C GLY A 21 -3.52 -5.59 12.33
N LEU A 22 -3.35 -6.88 12.64
CA LEU A 22 -4.33 -7.92 12.28
C LEU A 22 -5.67 -7.70 12.98
N THR A 23 -5.65 -7.33 14.26
CA THR A 23 -6.86 -7.06 15.04
C THR A 23 -7.64 -5.88 14.45
N ILE A 24 -6.95 -4.79 14.10
CA ILE A 24 -7.56 -3.63 13.45
C ILE A 24 -8.16 -4.03 12.09
N LEU A 25 -7.41 -4.76 11.27
CA LEU A 25 -7.86 -5.19 9.94
C LEU A 25 -9.11 -6.06 10.04
N VAL A 26 -9.11 -7.08 10.89
CA VAL A 26 -10.27 -7.96 11.09
C VAL A 26 -11.44 -7.18 11.69
N GLY A 27 -11.19 -6.33 12.70
CA GLY A 27 -12.23 -5.50 13.31
C GLY A 27 -12.91 -4.57 12.30
N VAL A 28 -12.13 -3.88 11.46
CA VAL A 28 -12.66 -3.04 10.38
C VAL A 28 -13.41 -3.87 9.35
N GLY A 29 -12.88 -5.02 8.94
CA GLY A 29 -13.55 -5.90 7.98
C GLY A 29 -14.90 -6.43 8.47
N LEU A 30 -14.99 -6.79 9.75
CA LEU A 30 -16.23 -7.21 10.40
C LEU A 30 -17.22 -6.05 10.50
N LEU A 31 -16.77 -4.86 10.91
CA LEU A 31 -17.61 -3.66 10.95
C LEU A 31 -18.16 -3.32 9.56
N LEU A 32 -17.34 -3.39 8.51
CA LEU A 32 -17.77 -3.18 7.14
C LEU A 32 -18.77 -4.26 6.69
N ARG A 33 -18.62 -5.50 7.14
CA ARG A 33 -19.57 -6.57 6.82
C ARG A 33 -20.92 -6.37 7.49
N GLU A 34 -20.95 -5.82 8.70
CA GLU A 34 -22.18 -5.58 9.46
C GLU A 34 -22.88 -4.27 9.09
N ARG A 35 -22.13 -3.21 8.78
CA ARG A 35 -22.66 -1.85 8.64
C ARG A 35 -22.63 -1.30 7.22
N ALA A 36 -21.79 -1.82 6.34
CA ALA A 36 -21.67 -1.30 4.99
C ALA A 36 -22.60 -2.04 4.02
N PRO A 37 -23.15 -1.37 3.01
CA PRO A 37 -24.02 -1.99 2.03
C PRO A 37 -23.25 -2.96 1.11
N GLY A 38 -23.93 -4.04 0.70
CA GLY A 38 -23.41 -5.00 -0.26
C GLY A 38 -22.27 -5.87 0.29
N ASN A 39 -21.23 -6.09 -0.52
CA ASN A 39 -20.13 -7.02 -0.22
C ASN A 39 -18.81 -6.32 0.20
N MET A 40 -18.90 -5.09 0.73
CA MET A 40 -17.73 -4.26 1.05
C MET A 40 -16.77 -4.91 2.06
N GLY A 41 -17.30 -5.55 3.11
CA GLY A 41 -16.47 -6.23 4.12
C GLY A 41 -15.60 -7.35 3.52
N ASN A 42 -16.17 -8.20 2.66
CA ASN A 42 -15.39 -9.24 1.99
C ASN A 42 -14.40 -8.65 0.99
N GLY A 43 -14.80 -7.61 0.23
CA GLY A 43 -13.89 -6.92 -0.69
C GLY A 43 -12.67 -6.34 0.02
N PHE A 44 -12.90 -5.66 1.15
CA PHE A 44 -11.83 -5.13 2.00
C PHE A 44 -10.91 -6.24 2.53
N LEU A 45 -11.48 -7.31 3.11
CA LEU A 45 -10.69 -8.41 3.68
C LEU A 45 -9.85 -9.14 2.62
N VAL A 46 -10.40 -9.37 1.43
CA VAL A 46 -9.67 -9.98 0.31
C VAL A 46 -8.55 -9.07 -0.16
N GLY A 47 -8.85 -7.79 -0.41
CA GLY A 47 -7.84 -6.82 -0.85
C GLY A 47 -6.71 -6.66 0.15
N ALA A 48 -7.03 -6.53 1.44
CA ALA A 48 -6.04 -6.41 2.50
C ALA A 48 -5.22 -7.70 2.66
N GLY A 49 -5.84 -8.87 2.53
CA GLY A 49 -5.15 -10.16 2.54
C GLY A 49 -4.13 -10.28 1.39
N VAL A 50 -4.53 -9.94 0.17
CA VAL A 50 -3.63 -9.91 -1.00
C VAL A 50 -2.47 -8.95 -0.78
N ALA A 51 -2.74 -7.74 -0.26
CA ALA A 51 -1.71 -6.74 0.03
C ALA A 51 -0.69 -7.24 1.07
N ILE A 52 -1.15 -7.89 2.14
CA ILE A 52 -0.26 -8.48 3.16
C ILE A 52 0.62 -9.57 2.56
N VAL A 53 0.04 -10.49 1.80
CA VAL A 53 0.80 -11.58 1.17
C VAL A 53 1.85 -11.01 0.22
N ALA A 54 1.49 -10.02 -0.60
CA ALA A 54 2.43 -9.35 -1.49
C ALA A 54 3.57 -8.69 -0.69
N ALA A 55 3.26 -7.96 0.39
CA ALA A 55 4.27 -7.33 1.25
C ALA A 55 5.23 -8.34 1.89
N LEU A 56 4.71 -9.48 2.35
CA LEU A 56 5.52 -10.56 2.91
C LEU A 56 6.45 -11.18 1.86
N ILE A 57 5.94 -11.43 0.65
CA ILE A 57 6.75 -11.96 -0.46
C ILE A 57 7.86 -10.96 -0.83
N MET A 58 7.53 -9.67 -0.96
CA MET A 58 8.51 -8.62 -1.27
C MET A 58 9.59 -8.53 -0.19
N GLY A 59 9.21 -8.50 1.09
CA GLY A 59 10.15 -8.48 2.22
C GLY A 59 11.03 -9.73 2.27
N TRP A 60 10.47 -10.91 2.04
CA TRP A 60 11.21 -12.17 1.98
C TRP A 60 12.20 -12.19 0.81
N ARG A 61 11.80 -11.72 -0.38
CA ARG A 61 12.69 -11.63 -1.55
C ARG A 61 13.81 -10.61 -1.33
N ALA A 62 13.50 -9.45 -0.79
CA ALA A 62 14.48 -8.40 -0.53
C ALA A 62 15.54 -8.85 0.50
N THR A 63 15.13 -9.62 1.52
CA THR A 63 16.05 -10.12 2.56
C THR A 63 16.84 -11.36 2.13
N ARG A 64 16.22 -12.29 1.41
CA ARG A 64 16.84 -13.58 1.05
C ARG A 64 17.60 -13.54 -0.28
N SER A 65 17.16 -12.72 -1.22
CA SER A 65 17.75 -12.59 -2.56
C SER A 65 17.83 -11.12 -2.99
N PRO A 66 18.69 -10.29 -2.36
CA PRO A 66 18.76 -8.85 -2.64
C PRO A 66 19.07 -8.52 -4.10
N SER A 67 19.83 -9.38 -4.79
CA SER A 67 20.19 -9.22 -6.21
C SER A 67 19.02 -9.44 -7.18
N ALA A 68 17.96 -10.12 -6.75
CA ALA A 68 16.75 -10.37 -7.54
C ALA A 68 15.58 -9.46 -7.11
N ALA A 69 15.80 -8.54 -6.17
CA ALA A 69 14.81 -7.60 -5.70
C ALA A 69 14.76 -6.37 -6.61
N THR A 70 13.55 -5.94 -6.95
CA THR A 70 13.33 -4.73 -7.75
C THR A 70 13.66 -3.47 -6.95
N SER A 71 13.94 -2.35 -7.62
CA SER A 71 14.15 -1.04 -6.98
C SER A 71 13.00 -0.66 -6.04
N PHE A 72 11.75 -0.96 -6.42
CA PHE A 72 10.59 -0.72 -5.55
C PHE A 72 10.65 -1.58 -4.28
N GLU A 73 10.91 -2.88 -4.41
CA GLU A 73 11.00 -3.79 -3.27
C GLU A 73 12.10 -3.37 -2.30
N ARG A 74 13.25 -2.91 -2.80
CA ARG A 74 14.35 -2.43 -1.97
C ARG A 74 14.02 -1.12 -1.26
N ALA A 75 13.50 -0.12 -1.98
CA ALA A 75 13.07 1.15 -1.38
C ALA A 75 11.99 0.93 -0.30
N TRP A 76 10.98 0.12 -0.61
CA TRP A 76 9.88 -0.19 0.30
C TRP A 76 10.33 -0.92 1.57
N THR A 77 11.37 -1.75 1.47
CA THR A 77 11.92 -2.51 2.60
C THR A 77 13.06 -1.77 3.32
N SER A 78 13.33 -0.51 2.96
CA SER A 78 14.46 0.27 3.48
C SER A 78 15.83 -0.40 3.28
N LEU A 79 15.93 -1.21 2.22
CA LEU A 79 17.16 -1.87 1.75
C LEU A 79 17.66 -1.25 0.43
N GLY A 80 17.05 -0.15 -0.01
CA GLY A 80 17.41 0.60 -1.21
C GLY A 80 18.67 1.44 -1.02
N ASP A 81 19.25 1.85 -2.14
CA ASP A 81 20.26 2.92 -2.15
C ASP A 81 19.57 4.30 -2.17
N GLU A 82 20.36 5.37 -2.08
CA GLU A 82 19.84 6.75 -2.11
C GLU A 82 19.03 7.05 -3.39
N ARG A 83 19.32 6.35 -4.50
CA ARG A 83 18.61 6.52 -5.77
C ARG A 83 17.21 5.90 -5.70
N ASP A 84 17.09 4.68 -5.21
CA ASP A 84 15.82 3.97 -5.06
C ASP A 84 14.86 4.77 -4.14
N ASP A 85 15.39 5.32 -3.04
CA ASP A 85 14.62 6.16 -2.10
C ASP A 85 14.19 7.49 -2.72
N ALA A 86 15.07 8.14 -3.48
CA ALA A 86 14.75 9.39 -4.18
C ALA A 86 13.67 9.17 -5.27
N VAL A 87 13.69 8.03 -5.97
CA VAL A 87 12.67 7.66 -6.95
C VAL A 87 11.31 7.45 -6.26
N LEU A 88 11.27 6.66 -5.19
CA LEU A 88 10.03 6.40 -4.46
C LEU A 88 9.46 7.69 -3.86
N THR A 89 10.29 8.53 -3.26
CA THR A 89 9.89 9.81 -2.66
C THR A 89 9.27 10.74 -3.71
N LYS A 90 9.90 10.90 -4.87
CA LYS A 90 9.36 11.72 -5.98
C LYS A 90 8.05 11.15 -6.51
N ALA A 91 7.94 9.83 -6.66
CA ALA A 91 6.72 9.18 -7.12
C ALA A 91 5.55 9.38 -6.13
N LEU A 92 5.80 9.21 -4.83
CA LEU A 92 4.79 9.43 -3.78
C LEU A 92 4.40 10.91 -3.66
N ALA A 93 5.35 11.83 -3.82
CA ALA A 93 5.05 13.26 -3.86
C ALA A 93 4.11 13.62 -5.03
N PHE A 94 4.35 13.04 -6.21
CA PHE A 94 3.48 13.25 -7.37
C PHE A 94 2.08 12.66 -7.14
N LEU A 95 1.99 11.46 -6.57
CA LEU A 95 0.71 10.85 -6.20
C LEU A 95 -0.05 11.72 -5.18
N GLY A 96 0.64 12.24 -4.16
CA GLY A 96 0.04 13.12 -3.15
C GLY A 96 -0.50 14.42 -3.74
N VAL A 97 0.22 15.03 -4.68
CA VAL A 97 -0.25 16.22 -5.41
C VAL A 97 -1.48 15.89 -6.27
N LEU A 98 -1.52 14.72 -6.91
CA LEU A 98 -2.63 14.30 -7.76
C LEU A 98 -3.87 13.82 -6.98
N ALA A 99 -3.69 13.33 -5.76
CA ALA A 99 -4.78 12.84 -4.92
C ALA A 99 -5.81 13.94 -4.61
N LEU A 100 -5.37 15.18 -4.39
CA LEU A 100 -6.26 16.31 -4.12
C LEU A 100 -7.24 16.61 -5.28
N PRO A 101 -6.79 16.85 -6.52
CA PRO A 101 -7.70 17.08 -7.63
C PRO A 101 -8.54 15.85 -7.96
N LEU A 102 -8.00 14.62 -7.87
CA LEU A 102 -8.78 13.40 -8.08
C LEU A 102 -9.92 13.26 -7.07
N THR A 103 -9.63 13.52 -5.78
CA THR A 103 -10.64 13.53 -4.72
C THR A 103 -11.67 14.63 -4.95
N GLY A 104 -11.25 15.82 -5.40
CA GLY A 104 -12.14 16.91 -5.76
C GLY A 104 -13.10 16.55 -6.89
N VAL A 105 -12.59 15.91 -7.96
CA VAL A 105 -13.41 15.42 -9.07
C VAL A 105 -14.39 14.34 -8.61
N ALA A 106 -13.94 13.40 -7.76
CA ALA A 106 -14.80 12.38 -7.18
C ALA A 106 -15.93 13.00 -6.34
N ALA A 107 -15.63 14.00 -5.51
CA ALA A 107 -16.62 14.71 -4.71
C ALA A 107 -17.65 15.42 -5.59
N LEU A 108 -17.21 16.09 -6.67
CA LEU A 108 -18.11 16.71 -7.64
C LEU A 108 -19.00 15.69 -8.35
N ALA A 109 -18.43 14.55 -8.78
CA ALA A 109 -19.19 13.49 -9.44
C ALA A 109 -20.31 12.96 -8.52
N ILE A 110 -19.99 12.72 -7.25
CA ILE A 110 -20.98 12.30 -6.24
C ILE A 110 -22.05 13.38 -6.05
N GLY A 111 -21.65 14.65 -5.93
CA GLY A 111 -22.58 15.79 -5.79
C GLY A 111 -23.53 15.97 -6.98
N LEU A 112 -23.10 15.57 -8.18
CA LEU A 112 -23.91 15.56 -9.40
C LEU A 112 -24.80 14.31 -9.56
N GLY A 113 -24.80 13.41 -8.57
CA GLY A 113 -25.65 12.23 -8.53
C GLY A 113 -25.02 10.96 -9.10
N ALA A 114 -23.70 10.92 -9.31
CA ALA A 114 -23.03 9.68 -9.65
C ALA A 114 -23.09 8.66 -8.49
N ASP A 115 -23.14 7.38 -8.83
CA ASP A 115 -23.15 6.30 -7.85
C ASP A 115 -21.85 6.29 -7.02
N VAL A 116 -21.98 6.39 -5.69
CA VAL A 116 -20.83 6.52 -4.76
C VAL A 116 -19.90 5.30 -4.84
N PRO A 117 -20.36 4.04 -4.75
CA PRO A 117 -19.52 2.88 -4.93
C PRO A 117 -18.72 2.92 -6.23
N MET A 118 -19.35 3.28 -7.35
CA MET A 118 -18.69 3.39 -8.64
C MET A 118 -17.59 4.46 -8.63
N VAL A 119 -17.88 5.65 -8.11
CA VAL A 119 -16.90 6.75 -8.04
C VAL A 119 -15.70 6.37 -7.16
N LEU A 120 -15.92 5.70 -6.03
CA LEU A 120 -14.84 5.25 -5.16
C LEU A 120 -13.95 4.20 -5.85
N VAL A 121 -14.53 3.26 -6.60
CA VAL A 121 -13.75 2.30 -7.38
C VAL A 121 -12.86 3.01 -8.40
N PHE A 122 -13.41 4.00 -9.12
CA PHE A 122 -12.63 4.78 -10.08
C PHE A 122 -11.55 5.62 -9.42
N LEU A 123 -11.84 6.27 -8.30
CA LEU A 123 -10.86 7.06 -7.56
C LEU A 123 -9.69 6.18 -7.10
N MET A 124 -9.97 5.07 -6.41
CA MET A 124 -8.94 4.16 -5.91
C MET A 124 -8.10 3.55 -7.04
N THR A 125 -8.75 3.21 -8.16
CA THR A 125 -8.04 2.68 -9.34
C THR A 125 -7.17 3.74 -9.99
N ALA A 126 -7.67 4.97 -10.11
CA ALA A 126 -6.94 6.10 -10.68
C ALA A 126 -5.72 6.46 -9.81
N GLU A 127 -5.85 6.48 -8.49
CA GLU A 127 -4.75 6.71 -7.56
C GLU A 127 -3.69 5.61 -7.65
N ALA A 128 -4.11 4.33 -7.68
CA ALA A 128 -3.18 3.21 -7.85
C ALA A 128 -2.41 3.29 -9.17
N LEU A 129 -3.12 3.53 -10.29
CA LEU A 129 -2.49 3.69 -11.60
C LEU A 129 -1.57 4.90 -11.66
N ALA A 130 -1.98 6.04 -11.08
CA ALA A 130 -1.16 7.22 -11.00
C ALA A 130 0.14 6.97 -10.23
N GLY A 131 0.08 6.26 -9.11
CA GLY A 131 1.26 5.85 -8.35
C GLY A 131 2.21 4.97 -9.16
N ILE A 132 1.67 3.95 -9.84
CA ILE A 132 2.44 3.04 -10.71
C ILE A 132 3.10 3.82 -11.85
N ILE A 133 2.36 4.68 -12.54
CA ILE A 133 2.85 5.48 -13.66
C ILE A 133 3.92 6.46 -13.17
N ALA A 134 3.67 7.18 -12.07
CA ALA A 134 4.63 8.13 -11.49
C ALA A 134 5.95 7.45 -11.13
N PHE A 135 5.89 6.26 -10.53
CA PHE A 135 7.06 5.46 -10.21
C PHE A 135 7.80 5.02 -11.48
N ALA A 136 7.09 4.41 -12.44
CA ALA A 136 7.68 3.93 -13.69
C ALA A 136 8.33 5.06 -14.52
N VAL A 137 7.68 6.23 -14.58
CA VAL A 137 8.20 7.41 -15.29
C VAL A 137 9.44 7.96 -14.58
N THR A 138 9.42 8.07 -13.26
CA THR A 138 10.56 8.60 -12.50
C THR A 138 11.75 7.64 -12.58
N LEU A 139 11.51 6.33 -12.50
CA LEU A 139 12.53 5.31 -12.66
C LEU A 139 13.18 5.33 -14.06
N ARG A 140 12.41 5.62 -15.11
CA ARG A 140 12.95 5.73 -16.48
C ARG A 140 13.76 7.00 -16.73
N ARG A 141 13.52 8.07 -15.97
CA ARG A 141 14.15 9.39 -16.18
C ARG A 141 15.42 9.59 -15.37
N ASN A 142 15.57 8.88 -14.25
CA ASN A 142 16.79 8.86 -13.42
C ASN A 142 17.70 7.73 -13.85
#